data_AF-A0A2W5X5Y8-F1
#
_entry.id   AF-A0A2W5X5Y8-F1
#
_cell.length_a   1.000
_cell.length_b   1.000
_cell.length_c   1.000
_cell.angle_alpha   90.00
_cell.angle_beta   90.00
_cell.angle_gamma   90.00
#
_symmetry.space_group_name_H-M   'P 1'
#
loop_
_entity.id
_entity.type
_entity.pdbx_description
1 polymer ?
#
loop_
_entity_poly.entity_id
_entity_poly.type
_entity_poly.pdbx_seq_one_letter_code
_entity_poly.pdbx_strand_id
1 'polypeptide(L)'
;MRILRARRPDTMWLPHARWSATGRHSYSAKDRDVVIETDVITAAQPFDGIEVSAAQVQFDYLALATPNFNPAPSPPSRGAIELDVPMRSQYFTEHERGWCSPATLCMLHAFWGIERSVEETARAVFDGAYNGTGNWAFNMAYSGALGLRGSVAYLRNLSHAEAFLAAGVPLGISYSWRGDELPGAPLKHSDGHLAVLRGLTDDGDCIMNDPAAAEIRVIYPRRAIESIWSRNKGVAFVVAPPERDLRALFV
;
A
#
# COMPACT_ATOMS: atom_id res chain seq x y z
N MET A 1 -15.03 12.12 -8.57
CA MET A 1 -15.66 10.79 -8.69
C MET A 1 -17.11 10.87 -8.28
N ARG A 2 -17.95 9.89 -8.65
CA ARG A 2 -19.30 9.74 -8.12
C ARG A 2 -19.61 8.27 -7.86
N ILE A 3 -20.43 8.00 -6.86
CA ILE A 3 -20.87 6.66 -6.49
C ILE A 3 -22.13 6.28 -7.27
N LEU A 4 -22.23 5.00 -7.64
CA LEU A 4 -23.39 4.41 -8.30
C LEU A 4 -24.13 3.42 -7.39
N ARG A 5 -25.47 3.48 -7.41
CA ARG A 5 -26.35 2.46 -6.83
C ARG A 5 -27.37 2.02 -7.87
N ALA A 6 -27.59 0.71 -7.97
CA ALA A 6 -28.33 0.10 -9.08
C ALA A 6 -27.82 0.56 -10.46
N ARG A 7 -26.49 0.74 -10.59
CA ARG A 7 -25.82 1.28 -11.79
C ARG A 7 -26.28 2.67 -12.21
N ARG A 8 -26.80 3.48 -11.28
CA ARG A 8 -27.22 4.87 -11.52
C ARG A 8 -26.48 5.83 -10.59
N PRO A 9 -26.20 7.07 -11.02
CA PRO A 9 -25.58 8.08 -10.18
C PRO A 9 -26.36 8.28 -8.89
N ASP A 10 -25.70 8.06 -7.76
CA ASP A 10 -26.29 8.23 -6.43
C ASP A 10 -25.77 9.48 -5.72
N THR A 11 -24.53 9.90 -6.01
CA THR A 11 -23.94 11.16 -5.53
C THR A 11 -23.75 12.15 -6.68
N MET A 12 -23.59 13.42 -6.32
CA MET A 12 -22.96 14.41 -7.19
C MET A 12 -21.49 14.03 -7.47
N TRP A 13 -20.87 14.76 -8.41
CA TRP A 13 -19.42 14.68 -8.62
C TRP A 13 -18.68 15.24 -7.41
N LEU A 14 -17.99 14.37 -6.68
CA LEU A 14 -17.17 14.72 -5.54
C LEU A 14 -15.71 14.94 -5.98
N PRO A 15 -15.08 16.06 -5.61
CA PRO A 15 -13.64 16.22 -5.81
C PRO A 15 -12.90 15.16 -4.99
N HIS A 16 -11.79 14.65 -5.52
CA HIS A 16 -11.03 13.58 -4.88
C HIS A 16 -9.55 13.92 -4.79
N ALA A 17 -8.95 14.33 -5.91
CA ALA A 17 -7.56 14.73 -5.93
C ALA A 17 -7.26 15.70 -7.08
N ARG A 18 -6.20 16.47 -6.90
CA ARG A 18 -5.56 17.26 -7.94
C ARG A 18 -4.08 16.90 -8.02
N TRP A 19 -3.63 16.67 -9.24
CA TRP A 19 -2.21 16.62 -9.60
C TRP A 19 -1.85 17.85 -10.42
N SER A 20 -0.65 18.37 -10.20
CA SER A 20 -0.10 19.49 -10.96
C SER A 20 1.42 19.39 -10.98
N ALA A 21 2.06 20.13 -11.89
CA ALA A 21 3.52 20.24 -11.93
C ALA A 21 4.11 20.74 -10.60
N THR A 22 3.36 21.53 -9.83
CA THR A 22 3.82 22.16 -8.58
C THR A 22 3.40 21.41 -7.33
N GLY A 23 2.68 20.28 -7.44
CA GLY A 23 2.29 19.50 -6.28
C GLY A 23 1.00 18.71 -6.45
N ARG A 24 0.64 18.00 -5.38
CA ARG A 24 -0.54 17.13 -5.28
C ARG A 24 -1.34 17.49 -4.04
N HIS A 25 -2.66 17.35 -4.14
CA HIS A 25 -3.58 17.76 -3.08
C HIS A 25 -4.82 16.85 -3.12
N SER A 26 -5.07 16.09 -2.06
CA SER A 26 -6.33 15.35 -1.91
C SER A 26 -7.47 16.27 -1.48
N TYR A 27 -8.71 15.85 -1.70
CA TYR A 27 -9.89 16.58 -1.25
C TYR A 27 -10.74 15.66 -0.38
N SER A 28 -11.07 16.13 0.82
CA SER A 28 -12.17 15.55 1.58
C SER A 28 -13.49 16.07 1.03
N ALA A 29 -14.45 15.18 0.86
CA ALA A 29 -15.76 15.51 0.31
C ALA A 29 -16.85 14.68 1.00
N LYS A 30 -18.07 15.19 1.02
CA LYS A 30 -19.23 14.49 1.59
C LYS A 30 -20.46 14.77 0.76
N ASP A 31 -21.21 13.72 0.47
CA ASP A 31 -22.55 13.80 -0.13
C ASP A 31 -23.40 12.69 0.47
N ARG A 32 -24.51 13.07 1.11
CA ARG A 32 -25.42 12.16 1.83
C ARG A 32 -24.66 11.26 2.81
N ASP A 33 -24.65 9.97 2.54
CA ASP A 33 -24.03 8.92 3.35
C ASP A 33 -22.64 8.51 2.88
N VAL A 34 -22.12 9.17 1.83
CA VAL A 34 -20.78 8.97 1.29
C VAL A 34 -19.83 10.05 1.82
N VAL A 35 -18.68 9.62 2.31
CA VAL A 35 -17.59 10.46 2.78
C VAL A 35 -16.30 10.02 2.07
N ILE A 36 -15.55 11.00 1.58
CA ILE A 36 -14.18 10.83 1.10
C ILE A 36 -13.27 11.53 2.11
N GLU A 37 -12.33 10.78 2.68
CA GLU A 37 -11.28 11.30 3.56
C GLU A 37 -9.93 10.97 2.95
N THR A 38 -9.23 12.00 2.45
CA THR A 38 -7.99 11.85 1.67
C THR A 38 -8.25 11.01 0.40
N ASP A 39 -8.13 9.70 0.50
CA ASP A 39 -8.30 8.72 -0.56
C ASP A 39 -9.17 7.52 -0.16
N VAL A 40 -9.69 7.51 1.07
CA VAL A 40 -10.61 6.48 1.56
C VAL A 40 -12.05 6.92 1.32
N ILE A 41 -12.83 6.03 0.71
CA ILE A 41 -14.25 6.24 0.46
C ILE A 41 -15.03 5.39 1.45
N THR A 42 -15.86 6.02 2.27
CA THR A 42 -16.78 5.34 3.19
C THR A 42 -18.21 5.65 2.78
N ALA A 43 -19.07 4.64 2.77
CA ALA A 43 -20.50 4.79 2.53
C ALA A 43 -21.30 4.01 3.59
N ALA A 44 -22.40 4.59 4.10
CA ALA A 44 -23.24 3.89 5.08
C ALA A 44 -24.07 2.77 4.44
N GLN A 45 -24.41 2.91 3.15
CA GLN A 45 -25.05 1.85 2.37
C GLN A 45 -24.14 1.34 1.25
N PRO A 46 -24.24 0.04 0.90
CA PRO A 46 -23.51 -0.53 -0.23
C PRO A 46 -23.71 0.25 -1.53
N PHE A 47 -22.70 0.22 -2.39
CA PHE A 47 -22.75 0.76 -3.74
C PHE A 47 -22.16 -0.25 -4.73
N ASP A 48 -22.57 -0.17 -6.00
CA ASP A 48 -22.24 -1.15 -7.03
C ASP A 48 -21.36 -0.61 -8.16
N GLY A 49 -20.97 0.66 -8.09
CA GLY A 49 -20.05 1.25 -9.03
C GLY A 49 -19.49 2.58 -8.58
N ILE A 50 -18.38 2.96 -9.22
CA ILE A 50 -17.75 4.27 -9.10
C ILE A 50 -17.50 4.75 -10.51
N GLU A 51 -17.81 6.02 -10.77
CA GLU A 51 -17.32 6.71 -11.94
C GLU A 51 -16.26 7.73 -11.57
N VAL A 52 -15.21 7.77 -12.37
CA VAL A 52 -14.12 8.74 -12.24
C VAL A 52 -14.09 9.60 -13.49
N SER A 53 -13.95 10.90 -13.28
CA SER A 53 -13.73 11.88 -14.33
C SER A 53 -12.49 12.68 -13.97
N ALA A 54 -11.63 12.92 -14.96
CA ALA A 54 -10.48 13.78 -14.84
C ALA A 54 -10.44 14.80 -15.96
N ALA A 55 -9.99 16.00 -15.63
CA ALA A 55 -9.59 16.98 -16.62
C ALA A 55 -8.13 16.71 -16.98
N GLN A 56 -7.80 16.81 -18.27
CA GLN A 56 -6.42 16.86 -18.79
C GLN A 56 -5.60 15.56 -18.68
N VAL A 57 -6.17 14.47 -18.18
CA VAL A 57 -5.50 13.16 -18.07
C VAL A 57 -6.45 12.06 -18.53
N GLN A 58 -5.92 11.10 -19.31
CA GLN A 58 -6.58 9.83 -19.57
C GLN A 58 -6.00 8.78 -18.62
N PHE A 59 -6.86 7.96 -18.04
CA PHE A 59 -6.43 6.85 -17.18
C PHE A 59 -6.40 5.56 -18.00
N ASP A 60 -5.22 4.94 -18.06
CA ASP A 60 -5.07 3.61 -18.65
C ASP A 60 -5.34 2.49 -17.63
N TYR A 61 -5.34 2.84 -16.34
CA TYR A 61 -5.56 1.91 -15.23
C TYR A 61 -6.20 2.62 -14.04
N LEU A 62 -7.24 2.00 -13.48
CA LEU A 62 -7.89 2.40 -12.23
C LEU A 62 -8.08 1.14 -11.39
N ALA A 63 -7.60 1.18 -10.14
CA ALA A 63 -7.80 0.13 -9.16
C ALA A 63 -8.61 0.65 -7.98
N LEU A 64 -9.55 -0.17 -7.52
CA LEU A 64 -10.35 0.06 -6.33
C LEU A 64 -10.19 -1.16 -5.44
N ALA A 65 -9.88 -0.93 -4.17
CA ALA A 65 -9.67 -1.99 -3.20
C ALA A 65 -10.70 -1.84 -2.09
N THR A 66 -11.34 -2.94 -1.72
CA THR A 66 -12.30 -2.98 -0.61
C THR A 66 -11.78 -3.94 0.46
N PRO A 67 -11.79 -3.55 1.76
CA PRO A 67 -11.38 -4.44 2.83
C PRO A 67 -12.27 -5.68 2.88
N ASN A 68 -11.67 -6.86 3.01
CA ASN A 68 -12.39 -8.04 3.47
C ASN A 68 -12.37 -8.07 5.00
N PHE A 69 -13.55 -8.07 5.62
CA PHE A 69 -13.69 -8.04 7.08
C PHE A 69 -13.62 -9.41 7.75
N ASN A 70 -13.47 -10.50 6.99
CA ASN A 70 -13.38 -11.85 7.54
C ASN A 70 -12.02 -12.49 7.24
N PRO A 71 -10.97 -12.17 8.02
CA PRO A 71 -9.65 -12.78 7.86
C PRO A 71 -9.71 -14.26 8.27
N ALA A 72 -9.19 -15.14 7.42
CA ALA A 72 -9.01 -16.55 7.74
C ALA A 72 -7.55 -16.80 8.16
N PRO A 73 -7.28 -17.65 9.17
CA PRO A 73 -5.93 -18.08 9.49
C PRO A 73 -5.22 -18.63 8.24
N SER A 74 -3.91 -18.39 8.12
CA SER A 74 -3.14 -18.98 7.04
C SER A 74 -2.67 -20.40 7.42
N PRO A 75 -2.68 -21.36 6.48
CA PRO A 75 -1.90 -22.59 6.62
C PRO A 75 -0.38 -22.28 6.67
N PRO A 76 0.45 -23.25 7.08
CA PRO A 76 1.91 -23.12 7.04
C PRO A 76 2.44 -22.72 5.66
N SER A 77 3.61 -22.06 5.63
CA SER A 77 4.32 -21.72 4.39
C SER A 77 4.59 -22.96 3.54
N ARG A 78 4.60 -22.81 2.22
CA ARG A 78 4.89 -23.90 1.27
C ARG A 78 6.40 -24.09 1.01
N GLY A 79 7.25 -23.29 1.65
CA GLY A 79 8.72 -23.35 1.61
C GLY A 79 9.34 -21.95 1.72
N ALA A 80 10.67 -21.86 1.83
CA ALA A 80 11.34 -20.57 1.78
C ALA A 80 11.22 -19.90 0.40
N ILE A 81 10.94 -18.60 0.42
CA ILE A 81 10.94 -17.72 -0.76
C ILE A 81 11.58 -16.41 -0.31
N GLU A 82 12.60 -15.93 -1.03
CA GLU A 82 13.15 -14.60 -0.78
C GLU A 82 13.48 -13.91 -2.10
N LEU A 83 12.80 -12.79 -2.34
CA LEU A 83 13.05 -11.94 -3.50
C LEU A 83 14.19 -10.97 -3.19
N ASP A 84 15.03 -10.67 -4.19
CA ASP A 84 16.14 -9.73 -4.04
C ASP A 84 15.67 -8.27 -4.15
N VAL A 85 14.94 -7.80 -3.15
CA VAL A 85 14.43 -6.42 -3.08
C VAL A 85 15.53 -5.50 -2.56
N PRO A 86 15.92 -4.45 -3.29
CA PRO A 86 16.89 -3.46 -2.83
C PRO A 86 16.47 -2.84 -1.49
N MET A 87 17.43 -2.68 -0.58
CA MET A 87 17.18 -2.13 0.76
C MET A 87 17.36 -0.60 0.76
N ARG A 88 16.44 0.12 1.39
CA ARG A 88 16.50 1.58 1.57
C ARG A 88 15.99 1.96 2.96
N SER A 89 16.72 2.84 3.66
CA SER A 89 16.30 3.42 4.94
C SER A 89 15.30 4.55 4.71
N GLN A 90 14.38 4.77 5.65
CA GLN A 90 13.56 6.00 5.68
C GLN A 90 14.30 7.20 6.29
N TYR A 91 15.44 6.98 6.93
CA TYR A 91 16.20 8.01 7.63
C TYR A 91 17.28 8.59 6.71
N PHE A 92 17.24 9.88 6.41
CA PHE A 92 18.40 10.60 5.87
C PHE A 92 19.22 11.25 6.98
N THR A 93 18.56 11.58 8.09
CA THR A 93 19.19 11.98 9.36
C THR A 93 18.55 11.22 10.52
N GLU A 94 19.24 11.15 11.66
CA GLU A 94 18.82 10.37 12.85
C GLU A 94 17.46 10.80 13.46
N HIS A 95 16.90 11.93 13.02
CA HIS A 95 15.69 12.54 13.58
C HIS A 95 14.49 12.60 12.63
N GLU A 96 14.67 12.23 11.36
CA GLU A 96 13.56 12.20 10.40
C GLU A 96 12.59 11.06 10.70
N ARG A 97 11.29 11.30 10.52
CA ARG A 97 10.25 10.28 10.67
C ARG A 97 9.18 10.50 9.62
N GLY A 98 8.42 9.43 9.33
CA GLY A 98 7.23 9.50 8.48
C GLY A 98 7.45 9.16 7.01
N TRP A 99 8.64 8.69 6.62
CA TRP A 99 8.97 8.34 5.23
C TRP A 99 8.92 6.83 4.95
N CYS A 100 8.28 6.04 5.81
CA CYS A 100 8.12 4.60 5.62
C CYS A 100 7.38 4.25 4.32
N SER A 101 6.35 5.02 3.96
CA SER A 101 5.61 4.87 2.70
C SER A 101 6.49 5.10 1.46
N PRO A 102 7.15 6.27 1.28
CA PRO A 102 8.02 6.49 0.12
C PRO A 102 9.26 5.59 0.13
N ALA A 103 9.81 5.22 1.28
CA ALA A 103 10.92 4.25 1.34
C ALA A 103 10.48 2.86 0.85
N THR A 104 9.32 2.38 1.30
CA THR A 104 8.71 1.13 0.83
C THR A 104 8.46 1.18 -0.67
N LEU A 105 7.85 2.25 -1.17
CA LEU A 105 7.55 2.41 -2.58
C LEU A 105 8.84 2.46 -3.44
N CYS A 106 9.86 3.18 -2.98
CA CYS A 106 11.16 3.26 -3.61
C CYS A 106 11.83 1.88 -3.73
N MET A 107 11.75 1.03 -2.70
CA MET A 107 12.26 -0.34 -2.76
C MET A 107 11.51 -1.20 -3.78
N LEU A 108 10.18 -1.06 -3.86
CA LEU A 108 9.36 -1.76 -4.85
C LEU A 108 9.66 -1.29 -6.29
N HIS A 109 9.89 0.01 -6.50
CA HIS A 109 10.30 0.54 -7.81
C HIS A 109 11.68 0.03 -8.22
N ALA A 110 12.64 0.02 -7.29
CA ALA A 110 14.00 -0.46 -7.53
C ALA A 110 14.02 -1.96 -7.88
N PHE A 111 13.16 -2.77 -7.25
CA PHE A 111 12.99 -4.19 -7.62
C PHE A 111 12.59 -4.38 -9.09
N TRP A 112 11.85 -3.43 -9.67
CA TRP A 112 11.48 -3.43 -11.09
C TRP A 112 12.45 -2.64 -11.98
N GLY A 113 13.66 -2.35 -11.49
CA GLY A 113 14.71 -1.66 -12.24
C GLY A 113 14.54 -0.14 -12.35
N ILE A 114 13.65 0.46 -11.55
CA ILE A 114 13.43 1.91 -11.55
C ILE A 114 14.07 2.50 -10.30
N GLU A 115 15.29 3.04 -10.47
CA GLU A 115 16.05 3.66 -9.39
C GLU A 115 15.60 5.10 -9.13
N ARG A 116 15.29 5.40 -7.86
CA ARG A 116 14.97 6.72 -7.31
C ARG A 116 15.54 6.83 -5.92
N SER A 117 15.72 8.05 -5.41
CA SER A 117 15.94 8.24 -3.98
C SER A 117 14.62 8.23 -3.20
N VAL A 118 14.69 7.95 -1.91
CA VAL A 118 13.53 8.06 -1.02
C VAL A 118 13.03 9.50 -0.93
N GLU A 119 13.93 10.50 -0.98
CA GLU A 119 13.57 11.94 -1.05
C GLU A 119 12.80 12.30 -2.32
N GLU A 120 13.26 11.83 -3.48
CA GLU A 120 12.58 12.05 -4.76
C GLU A 120 11.18 11.42 -4.73
N THR A 121 11.09 10.20 -4.20
CA THR A 121 9.82 9.49 -4.03
C THR A 121 8.91 10.23 -3.07
N ALA A 122 9.42 10.68 -1.91
CA ALA A 122 8.67 11.44 -0.93
C ALA A 122 8.10 12.74 -1.53
N ARG A 123 8.91 13.52 -2.25
CA ARG A 123 8.47 14.73 -2.97
C ARG A 123 7.41 14.40 -4.03
N ALA A 124 7.56 13.26 -4.71
CA ALA A 124 6.63 12.84 -5.74
C ALA A 124 5.31 12.28 -5.20
N VAL A 125 5.20 11.90 -3.93
CA VAL A 125 3.94 11.38 -3.35
C VAL A 125 3.37 12.27 -2.26
N PHE A 126 4.07 13.35 -1.89
CA PHE A 126 3.63 14.29 -0.86
C PHE A 126 2.28 14.90 -1.22
N ASP A 127 1.33 14.75 -0.31
CA ASP A 127 0.00 15.32 -0.36
C ASP A 127 -0.03 16.58 0.51
N GLY A 128 -0.22 17.74 -0.13
CA GLY A 128 -0.25 19.02 0.57
C GLY A 128 -1.45 19.21 1.49
N ALA A 129 -2.57 18.50 1.25
CA ALA A 129 -3.76 18.58 2.10
C ALA A 129 -3.59 17.72 3.36
N TYR A 130 -3.09 16.49 3.18
CA TYR A 130 -2.79 15.56 4.25
C TYR A 130 -1.50 15.95 5.02
N ASN A 131 -0.64 16.77 4.41
CA ASN A 131 0.67 17.17 4.92
C ASN A 131 1.59 15.96 5.19
N GLY A 132 1.65 15.03 4.25
CA GLY A 132 2.44 13.81 4.39
C GLY A 132 2.46 12.92 3.15
N THR A 133 3.10 11.77 3.26
CA THR A 133 3.31 10.81 2.15
C THR A 133 2.46 9.54 2.26
N GLY A 134 1.46 9.55 3.14
CA GLY A 134 0.61 8.40 3.47
C GLY A 134 -0.59 8.18 2.55
N ASN A 135 -0.80 9.05 1.56
CA ASN A 135 -1.90 8.94 0.60
C ASN A 135 -1.65 7.76 -0.37
N TRP A 136 -2.43 6.68 -0.24
CA TRP A 136 -2.34 5.47 -1.05
C TRP A 136 -2.51 5.75 -2.53
N ALA A 137 -3.51 6.56 -2.91
CA ALA A 137 -3.78 6.89 -4.30
C ALA A 137 -2.59 7.62 -4.95
N PHE A 138 -1.90 8.50 -4.23
CA PHE A 138 -0.74 9.23 -4.75
C PHE A 138 0.49 8.34 -4.91
N ASN A 139 0.70 7.40 -3.98
CA ASN A 139 1.76 6.41 -4.10
C ASN A 139 1.54 5.51 -5.33
N MET A 140 0.32 5.01 -5.53
CA MET A 140 0.00 4.16 -6.69
C MET A 140 0.01 4.92 -8.02
N ALA A 141 -0.47 6.16 -8.04
CA ALA A 141 -0.39 7.03 -9.21
C ALA A 141 1.07 7.35 -9.59
N TYR A 142 1.97 7.51 -8.61
CA TYR A 142 3.38 7.71 -8.90
C TYR A 142 4.03 6.47 -9.53
N SER A 143 3.70 5.26 -9.08
CA SER A 143 4.08 4.03 -9.80
C SER A 143 3.60 4.04 -11.26
N GLY A 144 2.35 4.48 -11.48
CA GLY A 144 1.77 4.69 -12.81
C GLY A 144 2.60 5.63 -13.70
N ALA A 145 3.00 6.78 -13.15
CA ALA A 145 3.82 7.77 -13.86
C ALA A 145 5.22 7.26 -14.23
N LEU A 146 5.69 6.19 -13.59
CA LEU A 146 6.96 5.52 -13.89
C LEU A 146 6.80 4.32 -14.85
N GLY A 147 5.59 4.10 -15.38
CA GLY A 147 5.30 3.01 -16.32
C GLY A 147 4.93 1.67 -15.68
N LEU A 148 4.71 1.63 -14.37
CA LEU A 148 4.23 0.44 -13.66
C LEU A 148 2.72 0.48 -13.47
N ARG A 149 2.10 -0.64 -13.11
CA ARG A 149 0.77 -0.67 -12.52
C ARG A 149 0.91 -0.70 -11.00
N GLY A 150 0.35 0.30 -10.33
CA GLY A 150 0.25 0.36 -8.88
C GLY A 150 -1.21 0.20 -8.44
N SER A 151 -1.44 -0.65 -7.45
CA SER A 151 -2.74 -0.81 -6.81
C SER A 151 -2.57 -1.06 -5.31
N VAL A 152 -3.54 -0.58 -4.54
CA VAL A 152 -3.76 -1.09 -3.18
C VAL A 152 -4.51 -2.42 -3.29
N ALA A 153 -4.20 -3.37 -2.41
CA ALA A 153 -4.95 -4.60 -2.23
C ALA A 153 -5.26 -4.81 -0.75
N TYR A 154 -6.37 -5.47 -0.45
CA TYR A 154 -6.65 -6.01 0.89
C TYR A 154 -6.52 -7.53 0.82
N LEU A 155 -5.41 -8.05 1.33
CA LEU A 155 -5.10 -9.47 1.29
C LEU A 155 -5.73 -10.20 2.49
N ARG A 156 -6.08 -11.47 2.30
CA ARG A 156 -6.86 -12.24 3.29
C ARG A 156 -6.03 -12.69 4.48
N ASN A 157 -4.76 -13.04 4.22
CA ASN A 157 -3.77 -13.54 5.17
C ASN A 157 -2.41 -13.69 4.47
N LEU A 158 -1.39 -14.21 5.18
CA LEU A 158 -0.06 -14.42 4.61
C LEU A 158 -0.01 -15.48 3.50
N SER A 159 -0.90 -16.47 3.45
CA SER A 159 -0.93 -17.39 2.29
C SER A 159 -1.40 -16.69 1.02
N HIS A 160 -2.25 -15.67 1.14
CA HIS A 160 -2.58 -14.82 0.00
C HIS A 160 -1.35 -14.00 -0.43
N ALA A 161 -0.61 -13.43 0.54
CA ALA A 161 0.64 -12.72 0.26
C ALA A 161 1.70 -13.62 -0.39
N GLU A 162 1.84 -14.85 0.07
CA GLU A 162 2.75 -15.86 -0.45
C GLU A 162 2.49 -16.16 -1.94
N ALA A 163 1.23 -16.09 -2.40
CA ALA A 163 0.91 -16.25 -3.81
C ALA A 163 1.52 -15.14 -4.69
N PHE A 164 1.59 -13.90 -4.19
CA PHE A 164 2.31 -12.81 -4.86
C PHE A 164 3.81 -13.03 -4.85
N LEU A 165 4.38 -13.44 -3.71
CA LEU A 165 5.81 -13.74 -3.59
C LEU A 165 6.25 -14.87 -4.52
N ALA A 166 5.47 -15.96 -4.58
CA ALA A 166 5.68 -17.07 -5.51
C ALA A 166 5.54 -16.63 -6.97
N ALA A 167 4.70 -15.62 -7.23
CA ALA A 167 4.61 -14.93 -8.51
C ALA A 167 5.68 -13.84 -8.68
N GLY A 168 6.74 -13.80 -7.88
CA GLY A 168 7.85 -12.86 -8.03
C GLY A 168 7.48 -11.39 -7.80
N VAL A 169 6.44 -11.11 -7.00
CA VAL A 169 5.98 -9.75 -6.69
C VAL A 169 6.13 -9.50 -5.19
N PRO A 170 7.07 -8.65 -4.76
CA PRO A 170 7.16 -8.21 -3.38
C PRO A 170 6.00 -7.26 -3.04
N LEU A 171 5.63 -7.19 -1.77
CA LEU A 171 4.46 -6.45 -1.30
C LEU A 171 4.86 -5.40 -0.29
N GLY A 172 4.36 -4.17 -0.42
CA GLY A 172 4.48 -3.16 0.62
C GLY A 172 3.33 -3.29 1.61
N ILE A 173 3.49 -3.98 2.73
CA ILE A 173 2.39 -4.21 3.68
C ILE A 173 2.33 -3.08 4.73
N SER A 174 1.11 -2.76 5.19
CA SER A 174 0.91 -1.75 6.23
C SER A 174 0.39 -2.35 7.52
N TYR A 175 1.11 -2.14 8.61
CA TYR A 175 0.79 -2.70 9.92
C TYR A 175 0.98 -1.66 11.03
N SER A 176 0.39 -1.95 12.20
CA SER A 176 0.47 -1.10 13.39
C SER A 176 0.72 -1.99 14.61
N TRP A 177 1.54 -1.55 15.55
CA TRP A 177 1.86 -2.32 16.75
C TRP A 177 2.01 -1.42 17.97
N ARG A 178 1.79 -2.00 19.14
CA ARG A 178 1.98 -1.40 20.46
C ARG A 178 2.72 -2.37 21.36
N GLY A 179 3.52 -1.86 22.28
CA GLY A 179 4.20 -2.69 23.27
C GLY A 179 5.10 -3.75 22.63
N ASP A 180 4.88 -5.01 23.00
CA ASP A 180 5.65 -6.18 22.60
C ASP A 180 4.98 -7.02 21.48
N GLU A 181 3.93 -6.49 20.84
CA GLU A 181 3.19 -7.19 19.76
C GLU A 181 4.07 -7.59 18.57
N LEU A 182 5.16 -6.86 18.33
CA LEU A 182 6.15 -7.15 17.29
C LEU A 182 7.55 -7.32 17.92
N PRO A 183 7.96 -8.55 18.22
CA PRO A 183 9.32 -8.82 18.71
C PRO A 183 10.38 -8.33 17.73
N GLY A 184 11.38 -7.59 18.23
CA GLY A 184 12.44 -7.01 17.39
C GLY A 184 12.01 -5.77 16.59
N ALA A 185 10.86 -5.16 16.90
CA ALA A 185 10.42 -3.93 16.25
C ALA A 185 11.46 -2.80 16.40
N PRO A 186 11.71 -2.01 15.34
CA PRO A 186 12.67 -0.91 15.38
C PRO A 186 12.14 0.30 16.17
N LEU A 187 10.83 0.38 16.39
CA LEU A 187 10.16 1.44 17.14
C LEU A 187 9.35 0.83 18.28
N LYS A 188 9.22 1.58 19.39
CA LYS A 188 8.43 1.18 20.56
C LYS A 188 6.94 0.97 20.25
N HIS A 189 6.41 1.72 19.28
CA HIS A 189 5.07 1.56 18.75
C HIS A 189 4.99 2.24 17.37
N SER A 190 3.94 1.90 16.61
CA SER A 190 3.54 2.66 15.43
C SER A 190 2.02 2.56 15.24
N ASP A 191 1.37 3.70 15.01
CA ASP A 191 -0.05 3.76 14.64
C ASP A 191 -0.26 3.50 13.13
N GLY A 192 0.81 3.42 12.34
CA GLY A 192 0.80 3.08 10.93
C GLY A 192 2.21 3.05 10.36
N HIS A 193 2.61 1.91 9.81
CA HIS A 193 3.94 1.70 9.26
C HIS A 193 3.88 0.89 7.98
N LEU A 194 4.77 1.19 7.05
CA LEU A 194 4.91 0.48 5.77
C LEU A 194 6.31 -0.11 5.66
N ALA A 195 6.36 -1.37 5.26
CA ALA A 195 7.59 -2.11 4.98
C ALA A 195 7.36 -3.11 3.85
N VAL A 196 8.43 -3.54 3.20
CA VAL A 196 8.32 -4.53 2.12
C VAL A 196 8.39 -5.94 2.68
N LEU A 197 7.33 -6.73 2.50
CA LEU A 197 7.39 -8.18 2.57
C LEU A 197 8.06 -8.70 1.30
N ARG A 198 9.29 -9.21 1.45
CA ARG A 198 10.11 -9.73 0.34
C ARG A 198 10.20 -11.25 0.31
N GLY A 199 9.76 -11.91 1.37
CA GLY A 199 9.92 -13.35 1.48
C GLY A 199 9.35 -13.98 2.74
N LEU A 200 9.43 -15.29 2.79
CA LEU A 200 9.16 -16.14 3.94
C LEU A 200 10.34 -17.08 4.17
N THR A 201 10.71 -17.33 5.43
CA THR A 201 11.67 -18.39 5.78
C THR A 201 11.03 -19.77 5.60
N ASP A 202 11.82 -20.84 5.78
CA ASP A 202 11.31 -22.22 5.75
C ASP A 202 10.23 -22.46 6.83
N ASP A 203 10.39 -21.85 8.00
CA ASP A 203 9.40 -21.90 9.09
C ASP A 203 8.20 -20.96 8.85
N GLY A 204 8.22 -20.18 7.77
CA GLY A 204 7.15 -19.27 7.36
C GLY A 204 7.15 -17.91 8.04
N ASP A 205 8.25 -17.54 8.70
CA ASP A 205 8.45 -16.20 9.27
C ASP A 205 8.68 -15.17 8.17
N CYS A 206 8.25 -13.93 8.41
CA CYS A 206 8.25 -12.88 7.40
C CYS A 206 9.64 -12.26 7.25
N ILE A 207 10.21 -12.36 6.06
CA ILE A 207 11.42 -11.64 5.67
C ILE A 207 10.98 -10.28 5.14
N MET A 208 11.34 -9.23 5.87
CA MET A 208 10.93 -7.86 5.61
C MET A 208 12.13 -6.99 5.25
N ASN A 209 11.97 -6.03 4.34
CA ASN A 209 12.75 -4.80 4.37
C ASN A 209 11.94 -3.74 5.14
N ASP A 210 12.22 -3.59 6.44
CA ASP A 210 11.64 -2.56 7.29
C ASP A 210 12.51 -1.29 7.22
N PRO A 211 12.04 -0.20 6.61
CA PRO A 211 12.87 0.99 6.40
C PRO A 211 13.19 1.73 7.71
N ALA A 212 12.55 1.39 8.83
CA ALA A 212 12.88 1.92 10.16
C ALA A 212 13.95 1.09 10.90
N ALA A 213 14.23 -0.15 10.45
CA ALA A 213 15.23 -1.00 11.07
C ALA A 213 16.65 -0.62 10.65
N ALA A 214 17.60 -0.75 11.57
CA ALA A 214 19.01 -0.43 11.30
C ALA A 214 19.59 -1.27 10.15
N GLU A 215 19.32 -2.57 10.14
CA GLU A 215 19.77 -3.49 9.10
C GLU A 215 18.85 -3.51 7.87
N ILE A 216 17.69 -2.84 7.96
CA ILE A 216 16.58 -2.83 6.98
C ILE A 216 15.98 -4.22 6.75
N ARG A 217 16.77 -5.21 6.33
CA ARG A 217 16.37 -6.61 6.25
C ARG A 217 16.24 -7.21 7.65
N VAL A 218 15.03 -7.57 8.03
CA VAL A 218 14.69 -8.16 9.33
C VAL A 218 13.76 -9.35 9.14
N ILE A 219 13.77 -10.28 10.09
CA ILE A 219 12.86 -11.42 10.12
C ILE A 219 11.93 -11.23 11.30
N TYR A 220 10.62 -11.23 11.04
CA TYR A 220 9.60 -11.15 12.08
C TYR A 220 8.81 -12.45 12.19
N PRO A 221 8.44 -12.86 13.42
CA PRO A 221 7.60 -14.03 13.61
C PRO A 221 6.30 -13.93 12.82
N ARG A 222 5.94 -14.98 12.09
CA ARG A 222 4.75 -15.05 11.24
C ARG A 222 3.50 -14.57 11.99
N ARG A 223 3.25 -15.17 13.16
CA ARG A 223 2.07 -14.88 13.99
C ARG A 223 2.00 -13.42 14.43
N ALA A 224 3.14 -12.79 14.71
CA ALA A 224 3.18 -11.38 15.08
C ALA A 224 2.71 -10.53 13.90
N ILE A 225 3.30 -10.72 12.71
CA ILE A 225 2.90 -10.02 11.48
C ILE A 225 1.44 -10.26 11.13
N GLU A 226 0.95 -11.50 11.16
CA GLU A 226 -0.46 -11.80 10.86
C GLU A 226 -1.43 -11.05 11.77
N SER A 227 -1.13 -11.02 13.08
CA SER A 227 -1.97 -10.33 14.05
C SER A 227 -2.02 -8.82 13.79
N ILE A 228 -0.86 -8.18 13.60
CA ILE A 228 -0.79 -6.73 13.43
C ILE A 228 -1.23 -6.27 12.03
N TRP A 229 -1.00 -7.07 11.00
CA TRP A 229 -1.39 -6.75 9.63
C TRP A 229 -2.89 -6.96 9.39
N SER A 230 -3.48 -8.03 9.96
CA SER A 230 -4.93 -8.26 9.87
C SER A 230 -5.76 -7.18 10.56
N ARG A 231 -5.24 -6.55 11.63
CA ARG A 231 -5.83 -5.35 12.26
C ARG A 231 -6.00 -4.20 11.27
N ASN A 232 -5.02 -4.04 10.39
CA ASN A 232 -5.02 -3.10 9.26
C ASN A 232 -5.67 -3.69 7.99
N LYS A 233 -6.49 -4.73 8.15
CA LYS A 233 -7.28 -5.39 7.09
C LYS A 233 -6.45 -6.05 5.99
N GLY A 234 -5.17 -6.33 6.24
CA GLY A 234 -4.30 -6.95 5.25
C GLY A 234 -3.95 -6.01 4.09
N VAL A 235 -3.99 -4.70 4.30
CA VAL A 235 -3.73 -3.73 3.23
C VAL A 235 -2.28 -3.78 2.76
N ALA A 236 -2.08 -3.74 1.45
CA ALA A 236 -0.77 -3.80 0.81
C ALA A 236 -0.70 -2.95 -0.46
N PHE A 237 0.48 -2.41 -0.73
CA PHE A 237 0.90 -1.97 -2.05
C PHE A 237 1.27 -3.18 -2.91
N VAL A 238 0.69 -3.22 -4.11
CA VAL A 238 1.07 -4.14 -5.18
C VAL A 238 1.53 -3.28 -6.35
N VAL A 239 2.78 -3.46 -6.77
CA VAL A 239 3.37 -2.74 -7.90
C VAL A 239 4.05 -3.74 -8.81
N ALA A 240 3.76 -3.68 -10.12
CA ALA A 240 4.40 -4.54 -11.12
C ALA A 240 4.34 -3.91 -12.53
N PRO A 241 5.19 -4.34 -13.47
CA PRO A 241 5.08 -3.98 -14.88
C PRO A 241 3.71 -4.39 -15.45
N PRO A 242 3.14 -3.63 -16.40
CA PRO A 242 1.80 -3.89 -16.94
C PRO A 242 1.67 -5.24 -17.67
N GLU A 243 2.77 -5.83 -18.10
CA GLU A 243 2.85 -7.16 -18.73
C GLU A 243 2.68 -8.30 -17.70
N ARG A 244 2.87 -8.02 -16.41
CA ARG A 244 2.64 -8.99 -15.34
C ARG A 244 1.15 -9.08 -15.05
N ASP A 245 0.50 -10.16 -15.52
CA ASP A 245 -0.91 -10.40 -15.22
C ASP A 245 -1.09 -10.92 -13.79
N LEU A 246 -1.58 -10.04 -12.92
CA LEU A 246 -1.84 -10.33 -11.51
C LEU A 246 -3.33 -10.48 -11.19
N ARG A 247 -4.23 -10.41 -12.19
CA ARG A 247 -5.68 -10.34 -11.96
C ARG A 247 -6.21 -11.50 -11.12
N ALA A 248 -5.69 -12.71 -11.34
CA ALA A 248 -6.06 -13.90 -10.59
C ALA A 248 -5.61 -13.88 -9.12
N LEU A 249 -4.72 -12.96 -8.73
CA LEU A 249 -4.25 -12.79 -7.36
C LEU A 249 -4.98 -11.68 -6.59
N PHE A 250 -5.92 -10.97 -7.21
CA PHE A 250 -6.72 -9.95 -6.51
C PHE A 250 -8.05 -10.52 -5.95
N VAL A 251 -8.31 -11.82 -6.11
CA VAL A 251 -9.57 -12.50 -5.76
C VAL A 251 -9.52 -13.34 -4.48
#